data_AF-A0A1Q3JVL7-F1
#
_entry.id   AF-A0A1Q3JVL7-F1
#
_cell.length_a   1.000
_cell.length_b   1.000
_cell.length_c   1.000
_cell.angle_alpha   90.00
_cell.angle_beta   90.00
_cell.angle_gamma   90.00
#
_symmetry.space_group_name_H-M   'P 1'
#
loop_
_entity.id
_entity.type
_entity.pdbx_description
1 polymer ?
#
loop_
_entity_poly.entity_id
_entity_poly.type
_entity_poly.pdbx_seq_one_letter_code
_entity_poly.pdbx_strand_id
1 'polypeptide(L)'
;MDITSIEKFLDLKTKKSKLVIVHFNDRSTVTGIFIVTNDHEHLKSKNFWRMVNIKNIQTWEKTKNIELSRLFNGATFSRLTDGVQ
;
A
#
# COMPACT_ATOMS: atom_id res chain seq x y z
N MET A 1 -0.45 -9.46 -8.82
CA MET A 1 -1.91 -9.24 -8.72
C MET A 1 -2.35 -8.14 -9.68
N ASP A 2 -3.54 -8.22 -10.27
CA ASP A 2 -4.07 -7.19 -11.19
C ASP A 2 -4.65 -5.97 -10.43
N ILE A 3 -4.81 -4.85 -11.15
CA ILE A 3 -5.25 -3.57 -10.57
C ILE A 3 -6.64 -3.70 -9.91
N THR A 4 -7.60 -4.32 -10.61
CA THR A 4 -9.00 -4.45 -10.15
C THR A 4 -9.07 -5.24 -8.84
N SER A 5 -8.33 -6.33 -8.73
CA SER A 5 -8.27 -7.13 -7.50
C SER A 5 -7.69 -6.34 -6.33
N ILE A 6 -6.65 -5.53 -6.58
CA ILE A 6 -6.03 -4.69 -5.54
C ILE A 6 -7.00 -3.57 -5.13
N GLU A 7 -7.63 -2.87 -6.07
CA GLU A 7 -8.65 -1.84 -5.78
C GLU A 7 -9.80 -2.40 -4.95
N LYS A 8 -10.30 -3.60 -5.30
CA LYS A 8 -11.36 -4.28 -4.55
C LYS A 8 -10.94 -4.62 -3.12
N PHE A 9 -9.70 -5.05 -2.91
CA PHE A 9 -9.17 -5.31 -1.56
C PHE A 9 -9.02 -4.01 -0.75
N LEU A 10 -8.54 -2.96 -1.42
CA LEU A 10 -8.28 -1.67 -0.79
C LEU A 10 -9.53 -0.83 -0.56
N ASP A 11 -10.67 -1.19 -1.17
CA ASP A 11 -11.92 -0.42 -1.26
C ASP A 11 -11.94 0.78 -0.30
N LEU A 12 -11.35 1.87 -0.82
CA LEU A 12 -10.82 3.00 -0.05
C LEU A 12 -11.92 3.80 0.65
N LYS A 13 -13.19 3.45 0.41
CA LYS A 13 -14.38 4.00 1.06
C LYS A 13 -14.53 3.53 2.51
N THR A 14 -13.94 2.39 2.90
CA THR A 14 -14.10 1.82 4.26
C THR A 14 -12.78 1.52 4.99
N LYS A 15 -11.63 1.56 4.29
CA LYS A 15 -10.32 1.16 4.83
C LYS A 15 -9.24 2.25 4.82
N LYS A 16 -9.60 3.56 4.83
CA LYS A 16 -8.59 4.62 5.01
C LYS A 16 -7.78 4.32 6.28
N SER A 17 -6.48 4.05 6.11
CA SER A 17 -5.52 3.77 7.17
C SER A 17 -5.58 2.39 7.85
N LYS A 18 -6.17 1.35 7.24
CA LYS A 18 -6.02 -0.02 7.78
C LYS A 18 -4.64 -0.59 7.46
N LEU A 19 -4.06 -1.24 8.45
CA LEU A 19 -2.83 -2.01 8.29
C LEU A 19 -3.09 -3.13 7.27
N VAL A 20 -2.18 -3.28 6.31
CA VAL A 20 -2.22 -4.33 5.28
C VAL A 20 -0.88 -5.04 5.30
N ILE A 21 -0.92 -6.36 5.18
CA ILE A 21 0.25 -7.19 4.94
C ILE A 21 0.25 -7.56 3.46
N VAL A 22 1.33 -7.18 2.78
CA VAL A 22 1.58 -7.48 1.38
C VAL A 22 2.53 -8.66 1.30
N HIS A 23 2.07 -9.75 0.70
CA HIS A 23 2.89 -10.91 0.40
C HIS A 23 3.42 -10.82 -1.03
N PHE A 24 4.67 -11.23 -1.19
CA PHE A 24 5.39 -11.27 -2.46
C PHE A 24 5.77 -12.72 -2.79
N ASN A 25 6.01 -13.01 -4.07
CA ASN A 25 6.49 -14.33 -4.49
C ASN A 25 8.00 -14.52 -4.27
N ASP A 26 8.76 -13.43 -4.32
CA ASP A 26 10.22 -13.41 -4.46
C ASP A 26 10.94 -12.81 -3.25
N ARG A 27 10.20 -12.35 -2.23
CA ARG A 27 10.78 -11.68 -1.06
C ARG A 27 9.85 -11.69 0.15
N SER A 28 10.38 -11.20 1.27
CA SER A 28 9.65 -11.06 2.53
C SER A 28 8.44 -10.14 2.42
N THR A 29 7.44 -10.43 3.25
CA THR A 29 6.22 -9.63 3.35
C THR A 29 6.50 -8.23 3.86
N VAL A 30 5.63 -7.28 3.51
CA VAL A 30 5.70 -5.91 4.00
C VAL A 30 4.39 -5.56 4.68
N THR A 31 4.47 -5.00 5.89
CA THR A 31 3.31 -4.54 6.66
C THR A 31 3.29 -3.02 6.74
N GLY A 32 2.11 -2.42 6.58
CA GLY A 32 1.95 -0.96 6.56
C GLY A 32 0.61 -0.50 5.99
N ILE A 33 0.54 0.76 5.55
CA ILE A 33 -0.70 1.37 5.02
C ILE A 33 -0.49 1.83 3.58
N PHE A 34 -1.49 1.60 2.72
CA PHE A 34 -1.53 2.24 1.41
C PHE A 34 -1.94 3.70 1.54
N ILE A 35 -1.30 4.58 0.79
CA ILE A 35 -1.56 6.01 0.82
C ILE A 35 -1.93 6.51 -0.58
N VAL A 36 -2.82 7.50 -0.62
CA VAL A 36 -3.26 8.17 -1.85
C VAL A 36 -2.64 9.56 -1.86
N THR A 37 -1.96 9.86 -2.96
CA THR A 37 -1.30 11.15 -3.23
C THR A 37 -1.70 11.64 -4.63
N ASN A 38 -1.29 12.86 -5.02
CA ASN A 38 -1.71 13.47 -6.29
C ASN A 38 -1.34 12.64 -7.54
N ASP A 39 -0.31 11.80 -7.45
CA ASP A 39 0.17 10.90 -8.50
C ASP A 39 -0.55 9.53 -8.51
N HIS A 40 -1.56 9.31 -7.65
CA HIS A 40 -2.19 8.00 -7.46
C HIS A 40 -2.73 7.39 -8.76
N GLU A 41 -3.53 8.13 -9.53
CA GLU A 41 -4.11 7.63 -10.78
C GLU A 41 -3.03 7.29 -11.81
N HIS A 42 -1.95 8.09 -11.87
CA HIS A 42 -0.82 7.82 -12.75
C HIS A 42 -0.08 6.54 -12.36
N LEU A 43 0.23 6.37 -11.06
CA LEU A 43 0.90 5.17 -10.55
C LEU A 43 0.03 3.93 -10.75
N LYS A 44 -1.27 4.03 -10.44
CA LYS A 44 -2.24 2.95 -10.59
C LYS A 44 -2.36 2.47 -12.03
N SER A 45 -2.36 3.38 -13.01
CA SER A 45 -2.37 3.00 -14.44
C SER A 45 -1.18 2.10 -14.85
N LYS A 46 -0.10 2.14 -14.07
CA LYS A 46 1.11 1.33 -14.23
C LYS A 46 1.22 0.19 -13.20
N ASN A 47 0.14 -0.08 -12.45
CA ASN A 47 0.07 -1.02 -11.34
C ASN A 47 1.09 -0.74 -10.22
N PHE A 48 1.41 0.52 -9.96
CA PHE A 48 2.24 0.92 -8.83
C PHE A 48 1.38 1.43 -7.67
N TRP A 49 1.75 1.00 -6.47
CA TRP A 49 1.04 1.29 -5.24
C TRP A 49 1.99 1.87 -4.21
N ARG A 50 1.60 2.99 -3.60
CA ARG A 50 2.39 3.67 -2.60
C ARG A 50 1.98 3.22 -1.21
N MET A 51 2.97 2.85 -0.40
CA MET A 51 2.72 2.32 0.94
C MET A 51 3.76 2.84 1.94
N VAL A 52 3.30 3.16 3.15
CA VAL A 52 4.13 3.54 4.29
C VAL A 52 4.32 2.31 5.17
N ASN A 53 5.58 1.94 5.43
CA ASN A 53 5.89 0.81 6.31
C ASN A 53 5.40 1.11 7.74
N ILE A 54 4.97 0.06 8.47
CA ILE A 54 4.49 0.17 9.85
C ILE A 54 5.40 1.00 10.77
N LYS A 55 6.73 0.88 10.61
CA LYS A 55 7.72 1.63 11.42
C LYS A 55 7.67 3.14 11.20
N ASN A 56 7.16 3.58 10.05
CA ASN A 56 7.13 4.98 9.64
C ASN A 56 5.73 5.61 9.72
N ILE A 57 4.68 4.84 10.06
CA ILE A 57 3.30 5.32 10.03
C ILE A 57 3.13 6.54 10.94
N GLN A 58 3.55 6.47 12.20
CA GLN A 58 3.37 7.57 13.14
C GLN A 58 4.07 8.86 12.67
N THR A 59 5.28 8.74 12.14
CA THR A 59 6.05 9.88 11.64
C THR A 59 5.41 10.44 10.37
N TRP A 60 4.95 9.58 9.46
CA TRP A 60 4.22 9.99 8.27
C TRP A 60 2.89 10.66 8.61
N GLU A 61 2.16 10.18 9.62
CA GLU A 61 0.89 10.77 10.01
C GLU A 61 1.04 12.22 10.47
N LYS A 62 2.12 12.52 11.19
CA LYS A 62 2.47 13.86 11.69
C LYS A 62 3.02 14.79 10.61
N THR A 63 3.92 14.28 9.78
CA THR A 63 4.70 15.11 8.83
C THR A 63 4.12 15.15 7.43
N LYS A 64 3.33 14.12 7.07
CA LYS A 64 2.95 13.79 5.69
C LYS A 64 4.15 13.70 4.73
N ASN A 65 5.37 13.46 5.25
CA ASN A 65 6.57 13.38 4.42
C ASN A 65 6.50 12.16 3.51
N ILE A 66 6.46 12.40 2.20
CA ILE A 66 6.34 11.38 1.16
C ILE A 66 7.55 10.42 1.12
N GLU A 67 8.72 10.87 1.58
CA GLU A 67 9.95 10.07 1.63
C GLU A 67 9.86 8.89 2.60
N LEU A 68 8.88 8.90 3.50
CA LEU A 68 8.60 7.79 4.41
C LEU A 68 7.80 6.65 3.75
N SER A 69 7.36 6.86 2.51
CA SER A 69 6.65 5.88 1.70
C SER A 69 7.57 5.20 0.68
N ARG A 70 7.17 4.03 0.21
CA ARG A 70 7.82 3.32 -0.91
C ARG A 70 6.79 2.95 -1.96
N LEU A 71 7.25 2.87 -3.20
CA LEU A 71 6.47 2.36 -4.33
C LEU A 71 6.67 0.86 -4.49
N PHE A 72 5.57 0.18 -4.77
CA PHE A 72 5.53 -1.25 -4.97
C PHE A 72 4.80 -1.57 -6.27
N ASN A 73 5.37 -2.46 -7.07
CA ASN A 73 4.69 -2.97 -8.26
C ASN A 73 3.68 -4.05 -7.84
N GLY A 74 2.39 -3.78 -8.01
CA GLY A 74 1.29 -4.67 -7.65
C GLY A 74 1.31 -6.00 -8.42
N ALA A 75 1.98 -6.06 -9.57
CA ALA A 75 2.18 -7.30 -10.31
C ALA A 75 2.96 -8.33 -9.47
N THR A 76 3.88 -7.87 -8.60
CA THR A 76 4.69 -8.73 -7.71
C THR A 76 3.93 -9.25 -6.49
N PHE A 77 2.74 -8.72 -6.21
CA PHE A 77 1.93 -9.16 -5.08
C PHE A 77 1.38 -10.55 -5.35
N SER A 78 1.62 -11.45 -4.40
CA SER A 78 1.06 -12.80 -4.36
C SER A 78 -0.24 -12.85 -3.56
N ARG A 79 -0.33 -12.06 -2.49
CA ARG A 79 -1.52 -11.98 -1.62
C ARG A 79 -1.55 -10.66 -0.82
N LEU A 80 -2.75 -10.18 -0.52
CA LEU A 80 -3.01 -9.10 0.43
C LEU A 80 -3.85 -9.63 1.59
N THR A 81 -3.52 -9.23 2.82
CA THR A 81 -4.29 -9.58 4.03
C THR A 81 -4.40 -8.38 4.95
N ASP A 82 -5.48 -8.32 5.72
CA ASP A 82 -5.62 -7.31 6.77
C ASP A 82 -4.55 -7.55 7.85
N GLY A 83 -3.84 -6.49 8.21
CA GLY A 83 -2.95 -6.50 9.35
C GLY A 83 -3.75 -6.32 10.63
N VAL A 84 -3.46 -7.14 11.65
CA VAL A 84 -4.05 -6.97 12.98
C VAL A 84 -3.53 -5.65 13.56
N GLN A 85 -4.45 -4.84 14.06
CA GLN A 85 -4.19 -3.52 14.64
C GLN A 85 -3.69 -3.66 16.08
#